data_AF-A0A2I0HTL3-F1
#
_entry.id   AF-A0A2I0HTL3-F1
#
_cell.length_a   1.000
_cell.length_b   1.000
_cell.length_c   1.000
_cell.angle_alpha   90.00
_cell.angle_beta   90.00
_cell.angle_gamma   90.00
#
_symmetry.space_group_name_H-M   'P 1'
#
loop_
_entity.id
_entity.type
_entity.pdbx_description
1 polymer ?
#
loop_
_entity_poly.entity_id
_entity_poly.type
_entity_poly.pdbx_seq_one_letter_code
_entity_poly.pdbx_strand_id
1 'polypeptide(L)'
;MKSLPATAQVAAQQGAYLSHCFNRMEQCAENPEGPRRFRSTGRHAFRPFQYKHFGQFAPLGGEQAAAELPGDWVSMGHSTQWLWYSVYASKQVSWRTRVLVVSDWTRRFIFGRDSSRI
;
A
#
# COMPACT_ATOMS: atom_id res chain seq x y z
N MET A 1 -20.71 4.95 9.30
CA MET A 1 -19.55 4.17 8.81
C MET A 1 -18.55 5.17 8.26
N LYS A 2 -17.32 5.22 8.78
CA LYS A 2 -16.27 6.07 8.17
C LYS A 2 -15.74 5.32 6.96
N SER A 3 -15.97 5.84 5.76
CA SER A 3 -15.39 5.29 4.54
C SER A 3 -13.88 5.51 4.55
N LEU A 4 -13.12 4.45 4.34
CA LEU A 4 -11.68 4.55 4.11
C LEU A 4 -11.42 5.13 2.72
N PRO A 5 -10.28 5.80 2.50
CA PRO A 5 -9.96 6.38 1.21
C PRO A 5 -9.80 5.29 0.15
N ALA A 6 -10.30 5.53 -1.07
CA ALA A 6 -10.26 4.59 -2.19
C ALA A 6 -8.84 4.50 -2.80
N THR A 7 -7.92 3.90 -2.05
CA THR A 7 -6.50 3.79 -2.40
C THR A 7 -6.07 2.33 -2.51
N ALA A 8 -5.06 2.07 -3.35
CA ALA A 8 -4.46 0.74 -3.46
C ALA A 8 -3.91 0.23 -2.11
N GLN A 9 -3.46 1.13 -1.24
CA GLN A 9 -3.01 0.77 0.10
C GLN A 9 -4.13 0.20 0.97
N VAL A 10 -5.31 0.83 0.96
CA VAL A 10 -6.48 0.32 1.70
C VAL A 10 -6.89 -1.04 1.14
N ALA A 11 -6.98 -1.17 -0.19
CA ALA A 11 -7.33 -2.43 -0.83
C ALA A 11 -6.34 -3.57 -0.49
N ALA A 12 -5.03 -3.29 -0.52
CA ALA A 12 -4.01 -4.29 -0.18
C ALA A 12 -4.11 -4.75 1.29
N GLN A 13 -4.33 -3.82 2.23
CA GLN A 13 -4.49 -4.17 3.65
C GLN A 13 -5.79 -4.93 3.91
N GLN A 14 -6.89 -4.54 3.27
CA GLN A 14 -8.16 -5.26 3.37
C GLN A 14 -8.04 -6.68 2.80
N GLY A 15 -7.38 -6.84 1.66
CA GLY A 15 -7.13 -8.16 1.07
C GLY A 15 -6.31 -9.07 1.98
N ALA A 16 -5.22 -8.54 2.58
CA ALA A 16 -4.41 -9.28 3.54
C ALA A 16 -5.21 -9.67 4.79
N TYR A 17 -6.03 -8.76 5.33
CA TYR A 17 -6.90 -9.02 6.47
C TYR A 17 -7.94 -10.11 6.17
N LEU A 18 -8.60 -10.04 5.02
CA LEU A 18 -9.60 -11.04 4.61
C LEU A 18 -8.96 -12.42 4.41
N SER A 19 -7.79 -12.48 3.77
CA SER A 19 -7.03 -13.72 3.62
C SER A 19 -6.74 -14.38 4.99
N HIS A 20 -6.29 -13.59 5.97
CA HIS A 20 -6.07 -14.07 7.33
C HIS A 20 -7.36 -14.56 8.00
N CYS A 21 -8.48 -13.86 7.79
CA CYS A 21 -9.78 -14.28 8.32
C CYS A 21 -10.22 -15.61 7.72
N PHE A 22 -10.09 -15.80 6.41
CA PHE A 22 -10.43 -17.06 5.75
C PHE A 22 -9.55 -18.21 6.22
N ASN A 23 -8.23 -18.00 6.34
CA ASN A 23 -7.30 -19.03 6.80
C ASN A 23 -7.54 -19.48 8.25
N ARG A 24 -8.15 -18.62 9.09
CA ARG A 24 -8.39 -18.89 10.51
C ARG A 24 -9.86 -19.06 10.86
N MET A 25 -10.73 -19.21 9.87
CA MET A 25 -12.17 -19.17 10.07
C MET A 25 -12.68 -20.27 11.02
N GLU A 26 -12.16 -21.49 10.89
CA GLU A 26 -12.51 -22.61 11.77
C GLU A 26 -12.07 -22.37 13.22
N GLN A 27 -10.83 -21.95 13.42
CA GLN A 27 -10.28 -21.64 14.76
C GLN A 27 -11.07 -20.51 15.44
N CYS A 28 -11.44 -19.47 14.69
CA CYS A 28 -12.20 -18.34 15.20
C CYS A 28 -13.69 -18.65 15.40
N ALA A 29 -14.20 -19.75 14.84
CA ALA A 29 -15.55 -20.26 15.13
C ALA A 29 -15.60 -20.91 16.52
N GLU A 30 -14.56 -21.67 16.89
CA GLU A 30 -14.42 -22.27 18.22
C GLU A 30 -14.05 -21.24 19.29
N ASN A 31 -13.09 -20.36 18.99
CA ASN A 31 -12.57 -19.35 19.92
C ASN A 31 -12.65 -17.93 19.30
N PRO A 32 -13.79 -17.24 19.46
CA PRO A 32 -13.99 -15.93 18.84
C PRO A 32 -13.13 -14.83 19.48
N GLU A 33 -12.32 -14.17 18.66
CA GLU A 33 -11.38 -13.12 19.08
C GLU A 33 -11.97 -11.71 19.04
N GLY A 34 -13.14 -11.55 18.41
CA GLY A 34 -13.78 -10.26 18.19
C GLY A 34 -14.56 -9.71 19.39
N PRO A 35 -15.02 -8.46 19.31
CA PRO A 35 -15.82 -7.83 20.36
C PRO A 35 -17.16 -8.55 20.57
N ARG A 36 -17.81 -8.31 21.73
CA ARG A 36 -19.15 -8.82 22.01
C ARG A 36 -20.16 -8.22 21.03
N ARG A 37 -21.07 -9.05 20.52
CA ARG A 37 -22.14 -8.61 19.63
C ARG A 37 -23.17 -7.82 20.44
N PHE A 38 -23.61 -6.67 19.92
CA PHE A 38 -24.55 -5.79 20.63
C PHE A 38 -26.01 -6.25 20.50
N ARG A 39 -26.36 -6.89 19.38
CA ARG A 39 -27.74 -7.30 19.04
C ARG A 39 -27.99 -8.81 19.15
N SER A 40 -26.98 -9.60 19.51
CA SER A 40 -27.11 -11.05 19.65
C SER A 40 -26.20 -11.58 20.75
N THR A 41 -26.44 -12.79 21.22
CA THR A 41 -25.52 -13.50 22.10
C THR A 41 -24.23 -13.86 21.35
N GLY A 42 -23.10 -13.91 22.07
CA GLY A 42 -21.79 -14.28 21.53
C GLY A 42 -20.87 -13.12 21.11
N ARG A 43 -19.75 -13.48 20.47
CA ARG A 43 -18.70 -12.55 20.00
C ARG A 43 -18.58 -12.59 18.48
N HIS A 44 -18.00 -11.56 17.88
CA HIS A 44 -17.55 -11.63 16.49
C HIS A 44 -16.38 -12.60 16.37
N ALA A 45 -16.30 -13.37 15.28
CA ALA A 45 -15.22 -14.34 15.08
C ALA A 45 -13.85 -13.64 15.01
N PHE A 46 -13.79 -12.50 14.31
CA PHE A 46 -12.56 -11.74 14.08
C PHE A 46 -12.60 -10.35 14.70
N ARG A 47 -11.43 -9.79 14.97
CA ARG A 47 -11.27 -8.37 15.34
C ARG A 47 -11.59 -7.48 14.15
N PRO A 48 -12.21 -6.30 14.33
CA PRO A 48 -12.49 -5.39 13.24
C PRO A 48 -11.22 -4.97 12.49
N PHE A 49 -11.32 -4.81 11.17
CA PHE A 49 -10.24 -4.27 10.36
C PHE A 49 -9.84 -2.86 10.85
N GLN A 50 -8.54 -2.65 11.04
CA GLN A 50 -7.97 -1.36 11.39
C GLN A 50 -7.00 -0.92 10.28
N TYR A 51 -7.36 0.16 9.59
CA TYR A 51 -6.50 0.73 8.57
C TYR A 51 -5.28 1.41 9.21
N LYS A 52 -4.09 1.07 8.72
CA LYS A 52 -2.85 1.77 9.09
C LYS A 52 -2.38 2.61 7.92
N HIS A 53 -2.45 3.94 8.04
CA HIS A 53 -1.91 4.85 7.04
C HIS A 53 -0.37 4.81 7.06
N PHE A 54 0.26 4.73 5.88
CA PHE A 54 1.72 4.59 5.74
C PHE A 54 2.34 5.84 5.13
N GLY A 55 1.55 6.89 4.94
CA GLY A 55 1.94 8.07 4.20
C GLY A 55 1.48 8.02 2.74
N GLN A 56 1.78 9.10 2.03
CA GLN A 56 1.46 9.28 0.63
C GLN A 56 2.63 9.92 -0.10
N PHE A 57 2.76 9.60 -1.39
CA PHE A 57 3.75 10.18 -2.27
C PHE A 57 3.07 10.85 -3.46
N ALA A 58 3.58 12.00 -3.86
CA ALA A 58 3.13 12.72 -5.04
C ALA A 58 4.37 13.13 -5.88
N PRO A 59 4.53 12.61 -7.11
CA PRO A 59 5.55 13.13 -8.01
C PRO A 59 5.17 14.55 -8.46
N LEU A 60 6.10 15.51 -8.33
CA LEU A 60 5.86 16.92 -8.63
C LEU A 60 6.28 17.31 -10.05
N GLY A 61 6.99 16.43 -10.76
CA GLY A 61 7.66 16.77 -12.01
C GLY A 61 9.06 17.34 -11.76
N GLY A 62 9.84 17.57 -12.81
CA GLY A 62 11.19 18.15 -12.68
C GLY A 62 12.16 17.33 -11.80
N GLU A 63 12.02 16.00 -11.77
CA GLU A 63 12.79 15.08 -10.92
C GLU A 63 12.62 15.26 -9.40
N GLN A 64 11.49 15.81 -8.97
CA GLN A 64 11.14 15.98 -7.56
C GLN A 64 9.87 15.21 -7.20
N ALA A 65 9.84 14.71 -5.97
CA ALA A 65 8.64 14.17 -5.34
C ALA A 65 8.41 14.83 -3.98
N ALA A 66 7.15 14.88 -3.59
CA ALA A 66 6.73 15.11 -2.22
C ALA A 66 6.36 13.78 -1.57
N ALA A 67 6.74 13.62 -0.31
CA ALA A 67 6.32 12.53 0.54
C ALA A 67 5.78 13.09 1.84
N GLU A 68 4.62 12.61 2.25
CA GLU A 68 4.07 12.80 3.57
C GLU A 68 4.11 11.45 4.27
N LEU A 69 4.89 11.34 5.33
CA LEU A 69 5.06 10.13 6.12
C LEU A 69 4.28 10.26 7.44
N PRO A 70 3.82 9.14 8.01
CA PRO A 70 3.03 9.15 9.25
C PRO A 70 3.83 9.81 10.39
N GLY A 71 3.19 10.74 11.10
CA GLY A 71 3.83 11.57 12.13
C GLY A 71 4.21 12.98 11.66
N ASP A 72 3.52 13.50 10.65
CA ASP A 72 3.69 14.85 10.06
C ASP A 72 5.08 15.13 9.45
N TRP A 73 5.79 14.07 9.06
CA TRP A 73 7.07 14.20 8.37
C TRP A 73 6.83 14.46 6.89
N VAL A 74 7.02 15.71 6.47
CA VAL A 74 6.95 16.11 5.06
C VAL A 74 8.36 16.28 4.50
N SER A 75 8.65 15.63 3.39
CA SER A 75 9.91 15.75 2.66
C SER A 75 9.65 16.03 1.19
N MET A 76 10.37 16.98 0.61
CA MET A 76 10.25 17.33 -0.80
C MET A 76 11.63 17.49 -1.43
N GLY A 77 11.79 17.00 -2.66
CA GLY A 77 12.98 17.21 -3.47
C GLY A 77 13.50 15.94 -4.17
N HIS A 78 14.75 16.01 -4.62
CA HIS A 78 15.40 14.91 -5.36
C HIS A 78 15.67 13.68 -4.49
N SER A 79 15.99 13.85 -3.21
CA SER A 79 16.17 12.74 -2.26
C SER A 79 14.86 11.96 -2.07
N THR A 80 13.74 12.68 -1.97
CA THR A 80 12.39 12.12 -1.90
C THR A 80 12.03 11.37 -3.18
N GLN A 81 12.50 11.85 -4.35
CA GLN A 81 12.31 11.15 -5.63
C GLN A 81 13.02 9.78 -5.66
N TRP A 82 14.25 9.69 -5.16
CA TRP A 82 14.95 8.40 -5.02
C TRP A 82 14.28 7.45 -4.03
N LEU A 83 13.77 8.00 -2.93
CA LEU A 83 12.98 7.23 -1.97
C LEU A 83 11.69 6.71 -2.62
N TRP A 84 11.02 7.54 -3.42
CA TRP A 84 9.84 7.17 -4.20
C TRP A 84 10.13 6.00 -5.15
N TYR A 85 11.19 6.09 -5.96
CA TYR A 85 11.61 4.99 -6.84
C TYR A 85 11.85 3.69 -6.06
N SER A 86 12.54 3.77 -4.92
CA SER A 86 12.86 2.61 -4.08
C SER A 86 11.60 1.93 -3.51
N VAL A 87 10.65 2.72 -3.00
CA VAL A 87 9.38 2.22 -2.46
C VAL A 87 8.55 1.57 -3.57
N TYR A 88 8.40 2.23 -4.72
CA TYR A 88 7.56 1.73 -5.81
C TYR A 88 8.14 0.48 -6.48
N ALA A 89 9.47 0.36 -6.60
CA ALA A 89 10.11 -0.87 -7.06
C ALA A 89 9.85 -2.02 -6.07
N SER A 90 9.97 -1.76 -4.77
CA SER A 90 9.77 -2.77 -3.73
C SER A 90 8.33 -3.26 -3.64
N LYS A 91 7.34 -2.38 -3.88
CA LYS A 91 5.91 -2.69 -3.83
C LYS A 91 5.38 -3.47 -5.05
N GLN A 92 6.20 -3.68 -6.08
CA GLN A 92 5.81 -4.53 -7.21
C GLN A 92 5.57 -5.98 -6.76
N VAL A 93 4.51 -6.57 -7.29
CA VAL A 93 4.02 -7.91 -6.89
C VAL A 93 4.97 -9.02 -7.34
N SER A 94 5.62 -8.86 -8.50
CA SER A 94 6.52 -9.86 -9.09
C SER A 94 7.93 -9.33 -9.28
N TRP A 95 8.91 -10.24 -9.17
CA TRP A 95 10.30 -9.96 -9.52
C TRP A 95 10.45 -9.50 -10.96
N ARG A 96 9.71 -10.13 -11.90
CA ARG A 96 9.74 -9.75 -13.32
C ARG A 96 9.32 -8.30 -13.52
N THR A 97 8.20 -7.89 -12.92
CA THR A 97 7.70 -6.51 -13.01
C THR A 97 8.65 -5.52 -12.34
N ARG A 98 9.29 -5.93 -11.23
CA ARG A 98 10.28 -5.08 -10.55
C ARG A 98 11.49 -4.81 -11.44
N VAL A 99 12.06 -5.85 -12.06
CA VAL A 99 13.21 -5.70 -12.97
C VAL A 99 12.84 -4.85 -14.17
N LEU A 100 11.68 -5.07 -14.78
CA LEU A 100 11.19 -4.28 -15.93
C LEU A 100 11.09 -2.79 -15.59
N VAL A 101 10.46 -2.45 -14.47
CA VAL A 101 10.30 -1.05 -14.03
C VAL A 101 11.66 -0.40 -13.76
N VAL A 102 12.58 -1.10 -13.11
CA VAL A 102 13.93 -0.58 -12.85
C VAL A 102 14.69 -0.38 -14.16
N SER A 103 14.62 -1.32 -15.10
CA SER A 103 15.26 -1.17 -16.41
C SER A 103 14.70 0.00 -17.21
N ASP A 104 13.39 0.24 -17.15
CA ASP A 104 12.75 1.38 -17.83
C ASP A 104 13.23 2.71 -17.24
N TRP A 105 13.38 2.80 -15.91
CA TRP A 105 13.96 3.97 -15.26
C TRP A 105 15.43 4.17 -15.63
N THR A 106 16.23 3.10 -15.66
CA THR A 106 17.64 3.17 -16.09
C THR A 106 17.75 3.63 -17.55
N ARG A 107 16.94 3.07 -18.45
CA ARG A 107 16.92 3.48 -19.86
C ARG A 107 16.51 4.95 -20.00
N ARG A 108 15.49 5.39 -19.25
CA ARG A 108 15.08 6.80 -19.21
C ARG A 108 16.20 7.72 -18.72
N PHE A 109 16.99 7.28 -17.74
CA PHE A 109 18.09 8.07 -17.20
C PHE A 109 19.25 8.22 -18.20
N ILE A 110 19.60 7.14 -18.91
CA ILE A 110 20.73 7.13 -19.86
C ILE A 110 20.35 7.76 -21.20
N PHE A 111 19.19 7.41 -21.76
CA PHE A 111 18.79 7.76 -23.13
C PHE A 111 17.70 8.83 -23.20
N GLY A 112 17.19 9.32 -22.05
CA GLY A 112 16.01 10.17 -22.01
C GLY A 112 14.70 9.38 -22.18
N ARG A 113 13.56 10.08 -22.10
CA ARG A 113 12.26 9.42 -22.35
C ARG A 113 12.16 9.05 -23.82
N ASP A 114 11.93 7.78 -24.09
CA ASP A 114 11.54 7.34 -25.42
C ASP A 114 10.21 8.01 -25.78
N SER A 115 10.30 9.00 -26.66
CA SER A 115 9.16 9.81 -27.11
C SER A 115 8.65 9.33 -28.47
N SER A 116 9.13 8.17 -28.93
CA SER A 116 8.67 7.49 -30.14
C SER A 116 7.27 6.89 -29.94
N ARG A 117 6.30 7.80 -29.85
CA ARG A 117 4.88 7.57 -30.13
C ARG A 117 4.37 8.77 -30.93
N ILE A 118 4.76 8.78 -32.20
CA ILE A 118 3.77 8.59 -33.27
C ILE A 118 3.83 7.11 -33.61
#